data_AF-A0A3M7TDU6-F1
#
_entry.id   AF-A0A3M7TDU6-F1
#
_cell.length_a   1.000
_cell.length_b   1.000
_cell.length_c   1.000
_cell.angle_alpha   90.00
_cell.angle_beta   90.00
_cell.angle_gamma   90.00
#
_symmetry.space_group_name_H-M   'P 1'
#
loop_
_entity.id
_entity.type
_entity.pdbx_description
1 polymer ?
#
loop_
_entity_poly.entity_id
_entity_poly.type
_entity_poly.pdbx_seq_one_letter_code
_entity_poly.pdbx_strand_id
1 'polypeptide(L)'
;MQKTNIVKTRIVKEEVFRKILEDKKLRDILIIVTGIRDSGVCSFARRRSQNRIKNEDILNAIRKYTGWNDNQIFEKIGSENFNSWEQVNSN
;
A
#
# COMPACT_ATOMS: atom_id res chain seq x y z
N MET A 1 -17.02 -17.29 21.02
CA MET A 1 -15.72 -17.03 20.37
C MET A 1 -15.96 -16.07 19.21
N GLN A 2 -15.63 -14.78 19.37
CA GLN A 2 -15.72 -13.82 18.27
C GLN A 2 -14.66 -14.18 17.24
N LYS A 3 -15.08 -14.57 16.02
CA LYS A 3 -14.20 -14.66 14.87
C LYS A 3 -13.78 -13.24 14.53
N THR A 4 -12.66 -12.80 15.09
CA THR A 4 -11.98 -11.58 14.65
C THR A 4 -11.58 -11.83 13.20
N ASN A 5 -12.40 -11.37 12.26
CA ASN A 5 -12.00 -11.25 10.86
C ASN A 5 -10.83 -10.28 10.87
N ILE A 6 -9.61 -10.81 10.92
CA ILE A 6 -8.39 -10.03 10.71
C ILE A 6 -8.56 -9.46 9.31
N VAL A 7 -9.01 -8.21 9.24
CA VAL A 7 -9.14 -7.46 8.00
C VAL A 7 -7.77 -7.57 7.36
N LYS A 8 -7.66 -8.33 6.25
CA LYS A 8 -6.39 -8.53 5.56
C LYS A 8 -5.82 -7.15 5.27
N THR A 9 -4.89 -6.69 6.08
CA THR A 9 -4.38 -5.33 6.04
C THR A 9 -3.55 -5.24 4.77
N ARG A 10 -4.15 -4.88 3.64
CA ARG A 10 -3.41 -4.75 2.37
C ARG A 10 -2.27 -3.76 2.59
N ILE A 11 -1.02 -4.19 2.63
CA ILE A 11 0.12 -3.29 2.82
C ILE A 11 0.55 -2.82 1.44
N VAL A 12 0.71 -1.52 1.24
CA VAL A 12 1.20 -0.94 -0.01
C VAL A 12 2.70 -1.12 -0.09
N LYS A 13 3.18 -1.66 -1.21
CA LYS A 13 4.61 -1.90 -1.46
C LYS A 13 5.41 -0.61 -1.46
N GLU A 14 6.66 -0.71 -1.03
CA GLU A 14 7.62 0.41 -1.08
C GLU A 14 7.80 0.97 -2.50
N GLU A 15 7.79 0.10 -3.51
CA GLU A 15 7.91 0.47 -4.92
C GLU A 15 6.86 1.49 -5.37
N VAL A 16 5.65 1.44 -4.79
CA VAL A 16 4.59 2.39 -5.12
C VAL A 16 4.96 3.80 -4.65
N PHE A 17 5.48 3.92 -3.43
CA PHE A 17 5.90 5.21 -2.88
C PHE A 17 7.11 5.76 -3.63
N ARG A 18 8.07 4.88 -3.97
CA ARG A 18 9.23 5.25 -4.76
C ARG A 18 8.83 5.77 -6.14
N LYS A 19 7.91 5.07 -6.82
CA LYS A 19 7.40 5.48 -8.14
C LYS A 19 6.74 6.84 -8.10
N ILE A 20 5.97 7.16 -7.05
CA ILE A 20 5.38 8.50 -6.87
C ILE A 20 6.47 9.58 -6.72
N LEU A 21 7.58 9.29 -6.03
CA LEU A 21 8.67 10.24 -5.86
C LEU A 21 9.52 10.45 -7.12
N GLU A 22 9.70 9.39 -7.92
CA GLU A 22 10.53 9.45 -9.13
C GLU A 22 9.76 9.96 -10.35
N ASP A 23 8.47 9.66 -10.46
CA ASP A 23 7.67 9.94 -11.65
C ASP A 23 6.86 11.24 -11.51
N LYS A 24 7.36 12.32 -12.13
CA LYS A 24 6.69 13.64 -12.10
C LYS A 24 5.30 13.60 -12.72
N LYS A 25 5.10 12.88 -13.82
CA LYS A 25 3.80 12.80 -14.50
C LYS A 25 2.76 12.09 -13.62
N LEU A 26 3.17 11.04 -12.90
CA LEU A 26 2.31 10.42 -11.90
C LEU A 26 1.92 11.42 -10.81
N ARG A 27 2.85 12.24 -10.33
CA ARG A 27 2.52 13.30 -9.35
C ARG A 27 1.55 14.32 -9.92
N ASP A 28 1.74 14.78 -11.15
CA ASP A 28 0.83 15.72 -11.80
C ASP A 28 -0.61 15.16 -11.86
N ILE A 29 -0.77 13.88 -12.18
CA ILE A 29 -2.08 13.20 -12.14
C ILE A 29 -2.66 13.16 -10.73
N LEU A 30 -1.84 12.81 -9.74
CA LEU A 30 -2.27 12.76 -8.34
C LEU A 30 -2.65 14.15 -7.81
N ILE A 31 -1.96 15.21 -8.24
CA ILE A 31 -2.32 16.60 -7.93
C ILE A 31 -3.70 16.93 -8.49
N ILE A 32 -3.97 16.57 -9.75
CA ILE A 32 -5.28 16.82 -10.40
C ILE A 32 -6.40 16.07 -9.66
N VAL A 33 -6.16 14.82 -9.29
CA VAL A 33 -7.19 13.97 -8.64
C VAL A 33 -7.45 14.40 -7.20
N THR A 34 -6.41 14.77 -6.46
CA THR A 34 -6.53 15.02 -5.01
C THR A 34 -6.65 16.49 -4.64
N GLY A 35 -6.34 17.40 -5.57
CA GLY A 35 -6.20 18.84 -5.29
C GLY A 35 -5.00 19.17 -4.38
N ILE A 36 -4.17 18.19 -4.02
CA ILE A 36 -3.00 18.38 -3.16
C ILE A 36 -1.84 18.89 -4.01
N ARG A 37 -1.09 19.88 -3.51
CA ARG A 37 0.13 20.37 -4.17
C ARG A 37 1.21 19.28 -4.27
N ASP A 38 2.11 19.39 -5.25
CA ASP A 38 3.22 18.45 -5.45
C ASP A 38 4.02 18.14 -4.18
N SER A 39 4.30 19.16 -3.37
CA SER A 39 5.00 19.01 -2.09
C SER A 39 4.23 18.12 -1.10
N GLY A 40 2.90 18.21 -1.08
CA GLY A 40 2.03 17.36 -0.28
C GLY A 40 2.02 15.92 -0.80
N VAL A 41 2.03 15.75 -2.13
CA VAL A 41 2.13 14.43 -2.78
C VAL A 41 3.45 13.74 -2.40
N CYS A 42 4.56 14.45 -2.56
CA CYS A 42 5.88 13.98 -2.14
C CYS A 42 5.93 13.68 -0.63
N SER A 43 5.28 14.52 0.20
CA SER A 43 5.30 14.35 1.66
C SER A 43 4.62 13.06 2.09
N PHE A 44 3.45 12.72 1.54
CA PHE A 44 2.79 11.46 1.92
C PHE A 44 3.54 10.24 1.38
N ALA A 45 4.18 10.37 0.22
CA ALA A 45 4.98 9.28 -0.36
C ALA A 45 6.22 9.01 0.51
N ARG A 46 6.94 10.05 0.94
CA ARG A 46 8.06 9.93 1.88
C ARG A 46 7.66 9.33 3.23
N ARG A 47 6.51 9.71 3.77
CA ARG A 47 5.96 9.16 5.02
C ARG A 47 5.35 7.77 4.87
N ARG A 48 5.38 7.18 3.67
CA ARG A 48 4.77 5.88 3.35
C ARG A 48 3.33 5.77 3.83
N SER A 49 2.53 6.80 3.58
CA SER A 49 1.16 6.90 4.09
C SER A 49 0.23 5.89 3.41
N GLN A 50 0.05 4.74 4.06
CA GLN A 50 -0.78 3.63 3.60
C GLN A 50 -2.21 4.06 3.29
N ASN A 51 -2.82 4.83 4.18
CA ASN A 51 -4.22 5.25 4.04
C ASN A 51 -4.43 6.22 2.87
N ARG A 52 -3.42 7.02 2.52
CA ARG A 52 -3.51 7.91 1.36
C ARG A 52 -3.52 7.13 0.06
N ILE A 53 -2.63 6.15 -0.09
CA ILE A 53 -2.60 5.34 -1.32
C ILE A 53 -3.85 4.46 -1.46
N LYS A 54 -4.41 4.00 -0.34
CA LYS A 54 -5.65 3.20 -0.32
C LYS A 54 -6.92 3.98 -0.61
N ASN A 55 -6.86 5.31 -0.65
CA ASN A 55 -7.98 6.10 -1.12
C ASN A 55 -8.30 5.70 -2.58
N GLU A 56 -9.56 5.43 -2.88
CA GLU A 56 -9.97 4.86 -4.17
C GLU A 56 -9.59 5.75 -5.35
N ASP A 57 -9.68 7.06 -5.22
CA ASP A 57 -9.33 8.00 -6.29
C ASP A 57 -7.83 7.93 -6.61
N ILE A 58 -6.99 7.91 -5.58
CA ILE A 58 -5.53 7.78 -5.71
C ILE A 58 -5.16 6.41 -6.28
N LEU A 59 -5.79 5.35 -5.77
CA LEU A 59 -5.53 3.98 -6.21
C LEU A 59 -5.90 3.80 -7.69
N ASN A 60 -7.04 4.34 -8.10
CA ASN A 60 -7.50 4.29 -9.48
C ASN A 60 -6.60 5.13 -10.40
N ALA A 61 -6.13 6.29 -9.94
CA ALA A 61 -5.17 7.11 -10.68
C ALA A 61 -3.85 6.38 -10.91
N ILE A 62 -3.30 5.73 -9.88
CA ILE A 62 -2.09 4.93 -9.98
C ILE A 62 -2.29 3.79 -10.98
N ARG A 63 -3.35 2.98 -10.81
CA ARG A 63 -3.68 1.85 -11.71
C ARG A 63 -3.81 2.30 -13.17
N LYS A 64 -4.52 3.40 -13.41
CA LYS A 64 -4.76 3.91 -14.77
C LYS A 64 -3.49 4.41 -15.43
N TYR A 65 -2.58 5.02 -14.66
CA TYR A 65 -1.32 5.55 -15.19
C TYR A 65 -0.25 4.48 -15.37
N THR A 66 -0.06 3.58 -14.38
CA THR A 66 1.01 2.59 -14.39
C THR A 66 0.61 1.24 -15.00
N GLY A 67 -0.69 0.98 -15.15
CA GLY A 67 -1.22 -0.34 -15.50
C GLY A 67 -1.04 -1.38 -14.40
N TRP A 68 -0.70 -0.97 -13.17
CA TRP A 68 -0.41 -1.90 -12.09
C TRP A 68 -1.66 -2.60 -11.56
N ASN A 69 -1.49 -3.89 -11.27
CA ASN A 69 -2.51 -4.71 -10.60
C ASN A 69 -2.31 -4.72 -9.07
N ASP A 70 -3.26 -5.32 -8.35
CA ASP A 70 -3.22 -5.40 -6.89
C ASP A 70 -1.97 -6.09 -6.35
N ASN A 71 -1.38 -7.04 -7.08
CA ASN A 71 -0.15 -7.73 -6.66
C ASN A 71 1.11 -6.85 -6.82
N GLN A 72 1.05 -5.83 -7.66
CA GLN A 72 2.11 -4.84 -7.85
C GLN A 72 1.95 -3.66 -6.90
N ILE A 73 0.73 -3.35 -6.47
CA ILE A 73 0.46 -2.25 -5.54
C ILE A 73 0.59 -2.71 -4.09
N PHE A 74 0.08 -3.90 -3.79
CA PHE A 74 0.03 -4.44 -2.44
C PHE A 74 1.00 -5.60 -2.25
N GLU A 75 1.55 -5.69 -1.06
CA GLU A 75 2.27 -6.87 -0.60
C GLU A 75 1.28 -8.02 -0.48
N LYS A 76 1.68 -9.17 -1.01
CA LYS A 76 1.01 -10.42 -0.72
C LYS A 76 1.34 -10.72 0.74
N ILE A 77 0.37 -10.52 1.64
CA ILE A 77 0.49 -11.02 3.01
C ILE A 77 0.58 -12.54 2.86
N GLY A 78 1.81 -13.07 2.91
CA GLY A 78 2.03 -14.49 3.07
C GLY A 78 1.32 -14.90 4.36
N SER A 79 0.37 -15.82 4.25
CA SER A 79 -0.05 -16.62 5.39
C SER A 79 1.12 -17.54 5.73
N GLU A 80 2.16 -17.03 6.38
CA GLU A 80 3.26 -17.84 6.88
C GLU A 80 3.29 -17.79 8.40
N ASN A 81 2.86 -18.93 8.95
CA ASN A 81 3.39 -19.63 10.11
C ASN A 81 3.15 -19.04 11.50
N PHE A 82 1.91 -19.22 11.98
CA PHE A 82 1.64 -19.34 13.42
C PHE A 82 1.57 -20.82 13.80
N ASN A 83 2.73 -21.51 13.78
CA ASN A 83 2.90 -22.82 14.41
C ASN A 83 4.37 -22.96 14.82
N SER A 84 4.75 -22.34 15.93
CA SER A 84 6.04 -22.61 16.56
C SER A 84 5.99 -22.27 18.06
N TRP A 85 5.08 -22.89 18.81
CA TRP A 85 5.13 -22.88 20.28
C TRP A 85 4.70 -24.20 20.96
N GLU A 86 4.19 -25.22 20.25
CA GLU A 86 3.75 -26.50 20.86
C GLU A 86 4.81 -27.63 20.83
N GLN A 87 6.09 -27.34 20.56
CA GLN A 87 7.13 -28.37 20.47
C GLN A 87 8.16 -28.39 21.60
N VAL A 88 7.91 -27.70 22.73
CA VAL A 88 8.90 -27.61 23.83
C VAL A 88 8.45 -28.13 25.19
N ASN A 89 7.23 -28.66 25.34
CA ASN A 89 6.76 -29.20 26.63
C ASN A 89 6.22 -30.65 26.51
N SER A 90 6.93 -31.50 25.78
CA SER A 90 6.82 -32.95 25.92
C SER A 90 8.22 -33.53 26.01
N ASN A 91 8.80 -33.39 27.19
CA ASN A 91 9.84 -34.30 27.69
C ASN A 91 9.80 -34.32 29.21
#